data_AF-A0AAE1RK90-F1
#
_entry.id   AF-A0AAE1RK90-F1
#
_cell.length_a   1.000
_cell.length_b   1.000
_cell.length_c   1.000
_cell.angle_alpha   90.00
_cell.angle_beta   90.00
_cell.angle_gamma   90.00
#
_symmetry.space_group_name_H-M   'P 1'
#
loop_
_entity.id
_entity.type
_entity.pdbx_description
1 polymer ?
#
loop_
_entity_poly.entity_id
_entity_poly.type
_entity_poly.pdbx_seq_one_letter_code
_entity_poly.pdbx_strand_id
1 'polypeptide(L)'
;MVSRVPKLLLRDDFKTLKPKFQCLIDLGLSRSHLVNVIAKDVTIVERGLVTHLRPTIDCLRRILGSDENVVKALKKTHWLLTFGARHTMETNLLLLKNSGVPDVSNKARAQKS
;
A
#
# COMPACT_ATOMS: atom_id res chain seq x y z
N MET A 1 -12.05 19.39 3.09
CA MET A 1 -12.01 18.22 2.18
C MET A 1 -12.40 18.58 0.72
N VAL A 2 -12.16 19.81 0.23
CA VAL A 2 -12.63 20.23 -1.11
C VAL A 2 -11.50 20.70 -2.05
N SER A 3 -10.26 20.83 -1.58
CA SER A 3 -9.18 21.43 -2.40
C SER A 3 -8.28 20.43 -3.17
N ARG A 4 -8.30 19.13 -2.85
CA ARG A 4 -7.49 18.11 -3.56
C ARG A 4 -8.24 17.35 -4.64
N VAL A 5 -9.57 17.27 -4.54
CA VAL A 5 -10.48 16.62 -5.50
C VAL A 5 -10.77 17.43 -6.79
N PRO A 6 -10.53 18.76 -6.91
CA PRO A 6 -10.84 19.49 -8.16
C PRO A 6 -10.10 18.91 -9.38
N LYS A 7 -8.86 18.47 -9.20
CA LYS A 7 -8.03 17.89 -10.28
C LYS A 7 -8.57 16.55 -10.81
N LEU A 8 -9.32 15.81 -10.00
CA LEU A 8 -9.92 14.53 -10.39
C LEU A 8 -11.22 14.72 -11.17
N LEU A 9 -11.96 15.80 -10.88
CA LEU A 9 -13.22 16.14 -11.56
C LEU A 9 -12.99 16.88 -12.89
N LEU A 10 -11.85 17.57 -13.04
CA LEU A 10 -11.47 18.33 -14.24
C LEU A 10 -10.83 17.48 -15.35
N ARG A 11 -10.49 16.21 -15.08
CA ARG A 11 -9.94 15.30 -16.09
C ARG A 11 -11.07 14.44 -16.65
N ASP A 12 -11.25 14.47 -17.98
CA ASP A 12 -12.07 13.53 -18.78
C ASP A 12 -11.67 12.04 -18.59
N ASP A 13 -10.61 11.81 -17.82
CA ASP A 13 -10.03 10.52 -17.46
C ASP A 13 -10.92 9.67 -16.53
N PHE A 14 -12.13 10.07 -16.15
CA PHE A 14 -13.01 9.21 -15.33
C PHE A 14 -13.19 7.79 -15.92
N LYS A 15 -13.17 7.67 -17.26
CA LYS A 15 -13.17 6.38 -17.97
C LYS A 15 -11.88 5.58 -17.75
N THR A 16 -10.72 6.23 -17.62
CA THR A 16 -9.42 5.59 -17.36
C THR A 16 -9.14 5.38 -15.87
N LEU A 17 -9.86 6.09 -14.98
CA LEU A 17 -9.82 5.92 -13.53
C LEU A 17 -10.60 4.69 -13.06
N LYS A 18 -11.75 4.41 -13.69
CA LYS A 18 -12.59 3.23 -13.37
C LYS A 18 -11.80 1.91 -13.30
N PRO A 19 -10.96 1.53 -14.28
CA PRO A 19 -10.19 0.28 -14.19
C PRO A 19 -9.13 0.30 -13.09
N LYS A 20 -8.63 1.47 -12.68
CA LYS A 20 -7.68 1.60 -11.54
C LYS A 20 -8.38 1.34 -10.22
N PHE A 21 -9.56 1.94 -10.04
CA PHE A 21 -10.39 1.71 -8.87
C PHE A 21 -10.85 0.26 -8.77
N GLN A 22 -11.26 -0.33 -9.89
CA GLN A 22 -11.66 -1.73 -9.93
C GLN A 22 -10.50 -2.65 -9.54
N CYS A 23 -9.29 -2.42 -10.06
CA CYS A 23 -8.10 -3.19 -9.69
C CYS A 23 -7.82 -3.20 -8.17
N LEU A 24 -8.04 -2.07 -7.49
CA LEU A 24 -7.86 -1.97 -6.04
C LEU A 24 -9.02 -2.61 -5.26
N ILE A 25 -10.24 -2.54 -5.78
CA ILE A 25 -11.41 -3.24 -5.21
C ILE A 25 -11.24 -4.76 -5.36
N ASP A 26 -10.79 -5.23 -6.51
CA ASP A 26 -10.53 -6.65 -6.80
C ASP A 26 -9.41 -7.21 -5.92
N LEU A 27 -8.46 -6.37 -5.50
CA LEU A 27 -7.46 -6.70 -4.48
C LEU A 27 -8.05 -6.89 -3.07
N GLY A 28 -9.27 -6.42 -2.82
CA GLY A 28 -9.95 -6.52 -1.53
C GLY A 28 -10.04 -5.21 -0.73
N LEU A 29 -9.72 -4.05 -1.32
CA LEU A 29 -9.99 -2.76 -0.66
C LEU A 29 -11.48 -2.44 -0.68
N SER A 30 -12.03 -2.06 0.48
CA SER A 30 -13.37 -1.48 0.52
C SER A 30 -13.41 -0.12 -0.18
N ARG A 31 -14.58 0.23 -0.74
CA ARG A 31 -14.78 1.52 -1.41
C ARG A 31 -14.45 2.71 -0.51
N SER A 32 -14.77 2.65 0.78
CA SER A 32 -14.46 3.71 1.76
C SER A 32 -12.94 3.88 1.97
N HIS A 33 -12.20 2.78 2.08
CA HIS A 33 -10.74 2.83 2.20
C HIS A 33 -10.08 3.29 0.90
N LEU A 34 -10.59 2.86 -0.25
CA LEU A 34 -10.11 3.32 -1.56
C LEU A 34 -10.20 4.85 -1.67
N VAL A 35 -11.35 5.43 -1.36
CA VAL A 35 -11.55 6.90 -1.38
C VAL A 35 -10.57 7.58 -0.43
N ASN A 36 -10.38 7.03 0.78
CA ASN A 36 -9.43 7.58 1.75
C ASN A 36 -7.97 7.53 1.26
N VAL A 37 -7.56 6.43 0.63
CA VAL A 37 -6.21 6.25 0.08
C VAL A 37 -5.95 7.24 -1.06
N ILE A 38 -6.89 7.40 -1.99
CA ILE A 38 -6.77 8.35 -3.10
C ILE A 38 -6.81 9.80 -2.61
N ALA A 39 -7.65 10.10 -1.61
CA ALA A 39 -7.72 11.45 -1.03
C ALA A 39 -6.41 11.86 -0.35
N LYS A 40 -5.69 10.89 0.23
CA LYS A 40 -4.37 11.10 0.83
C LYS A 40 -3.30 11.28 -0.23
N ASP A 41 -3.34 10.48 -1.29
CA ASP A 41 -2.36 10.53 -2.38
C ASP A 41 -3.00 10.39 -3.77
N VAL A 42 -3.15 11.54 -4.42
CA VAL A 42 -3.72 11.63 -5.78
C VAL A 42 -2.75 11.10 -6.85
N THR A 43 -1.46 10.94 -6.54
CA THR A 43 -0.50 10.42 -7.53
C THR A 43 -0.78 8.96 -7.88
N ILE A 44 -1.50 8.22 -7.02
CA ILE A 44 -2.00 6.85 -7.29
C ILE A 44 -2.77 6.81 -8.62
N VAL A 45 -3.60 7.82 -8.87
CA VAL A 45 -4.40 7.89 -10.09
C VAL A 45 -3.64 8.44 -11.28
N GLU A 46 -2.51 9.12 -11.06
CA GLU A 46 -1.60 9.58 -12.10
C GLU A 46 -0.69 8.43 -12.59
N ARG A 47 -0.43 7.42 -11.74
CA ARG A 47 0.32 6.22 -12.12
C ARG A 47 -0.44 5.35 -13.14
N GLY A 48 0.32 4.68 -14.00
CA GLY A 48 -0.23 3.75 -14.98
C GLY A 48 -0.70 2.45 -14.34
N LEU A 49 -1.86 1.95 -14.76
CA LEU A 49 -2.46 0.72 -14.22
C LEU A 49 -1.57 -0.51 -14.47
N VAL A 50 -1.17 -0.70 -15.72
CA VAL A 50 -0.38 -1.87 -16.15
C VAL A 50 1.11 -1.65 -15.90
N THR A 51 1.60 -0.42 -16.05
CA THR A 51 3.03 -0.11 -15.94
C THR A 51 3.51 0.04 -14.50
N HIS A 52 2.63 0.38 -13.55
CA HIS A 52 3.02 0.65 -12.17
C HIS A 52 2.14 -0.08 -11.16
N LEU A 53 0.82 0.13 -11.16
CA LEU A 53 -0.04 -0.37 -10.08
C LEU A 53 -0.02 -1.91 -10.00
N ARG A 54 -0.22 -2.61 -11.12
CA ARG A 54 -0.19 -4.08 -11.16
C ARG A 54 1.16 -4.67 -10.72
N PRO A 55 2.31 -4.27 -11.31
CA PRO A 55 3.62 -4.74 -10.87
C PRO A 55 3.90 -4.49 -9.38
N THR A 56 3.47 -3.35 -8.85
CA THR A 56 3.65 -3.00 -7.44
C THR A 56 2.77 -3.88 -6.54
N ILE A 57 1.52 -4.12 -6.90
CA ILE A 57 0.63 -5.02 -6.16
C ILE A 57 1.20 -6.45 -6.17
N ASP A 58 1.65 -6.95 -7.32
CA ASP A 58 2.24 -8.28 -7.44
C ASP A 58 3.53 -8.43 -6.60
N CYS A 59 4.37 -7.39 -6.58
CA CYS A 59 5.53 -7.31 -5.71
C CYS A 59 5.15 -7.40 -4.23
N LEU A 60 4.18 -6.58 -3.79
CA LEU A 60 3.70 -6.60 -2.40
C LEU A 60 3.10 -7.95 -2.05
N ARG A 61 2.35 -8.58 -2.96
CA ARG A 61 1.78 -9.92 -2.79
C ARG A 61 2.87 -10.97 -2.58
N ARG A 62 3.97 -10.93 -3.36
CA ARG A 62 5.11 -11.85 -3.20
C ARG A 62 5.80 -11.68 -1.84
N ILE A 63 5.93 -10.46 -1.33
CA ILE A 63 6.59 -10.19 -0.06
C ILE A 63 5.70 -10.53 1.14
N LEU A 64 4.45 -10.10 1.09
CA LEU A 64 3.49 -10.19 2.19
C LEU A 64 2.71 -11.52 2.22
N GLY A 65 2.79 -12.30 1.14
CA GLY A 65 2.28 -13.67 1.04
C GLY A 65 0.77 -13.79 0.84
N SER A 66 -0.01 -12.72 0.97
CA SER A 66 -1.46 -12.74 0.76
C SER A 66 -2.03 -11.36 0.43
N ASP A 67 -3.18 -11.34 -0.24
CA ASP A 67 -3.88 -10.10 -0.59
C ASP A 67 -4.39 -9.35 0.64
N GLU A 68 -4.83 -10.06 1.68
CA GLU A 68 -5.27 -9.42 2.92
C GLU A 68 -4.14 -8.63 3.59
N ASN A 69 -2.92 -9.18 3.56
CA ASN A 69 -1.75 -8.52 4.10
C ASN A 69 -1.36 -7.30 3.26
N VAL A 70 -1.48 -7.38 1.94
CA VAL A 70 -1.29 -6.23 1.04
C VAL A 70 -2.31 -5.15 1.38
N VAL A 71 -3.60 -5.47 1.48
CA VAL A 71 -4.66 -4.52 1.83
C VAL A 71 -4.39 -3.88 3.20
N LYS A 72 -3.96 -4.66 4.21
CA LYS A 72 -3.60 -4.16 5.54
C LYS A 72 -2.42 -3.18 5.48
N ALA A 73 -1.41 -3.47 4.67
CA ALA A 73 -0.28 -2.59 4.43
C ALA A 73 -0.72 -1.29 3.73
N LEU A 74 -1.55 -1.37 2.71
CA LEU A 74 -2.07 -0.20 1.97
C LEU A 74 -2.93 0.72 2.86
N LYS A 75 -3.71 0.16 3.79
CA LYS A 75 -4.47 0.94 4.76
C LYS A 75 -3.57 1.77 5.69
N LYS A 76 -2.41 1.23 6.08
CA LYS A 76 -1.43 1.93 6.92
C LYS A 76 -0.55 2.87 6.09
N THR A 77 -0.16 2.45 4.90
CA THR A 77 0.95 3.00 4.12
C THR A 77 0.52 3.16 2.66
N HIS A 78 -0.27 4.21 2.41
CA HIS A 78 -0.86 4.50 1.09
C HIS A 78 0.19 4.82 0.01
N TRP A 79 1.35 5.34 0.39
CA TRP A 79 2.44 5.68 -0.54
C TRP A 79 3.16 4.46 -1.15
N LEU A 80 2.86 3.23 -0.67
CA LEU A 80 3.40 2.00 -1.28
C LEU A 80 3.00 1.86 -2.76
N LEU A 81 1.85 2.42 -3.16
CA LEU A 81 1.37 2.38 -4.55
C LEU A 81 1.98 3.46 -5.44
N THR A 82 2.69 4.44 -4.86
CA THR A 82 3.20 5.62 -5.57
C THR A 82 4.71 5.74 -5.54
N PHE A 83 5.35 4.96 -4.67
CA PHE A 83 6.79 4.91 -4.52
C PHE A 83 7.49 4.34 -5.75
N GLY A 84 8.30 5.15 -6.41
CA GLY A 84 9.02 4.77 -7.63
C GLY A 84 10.24 3.87 -7.36
N ALA A 85 10.84 3.96 -6.17
CA ALA A 85 12.01 3.16 -5.80
C ALA A 85 11.59 1.79 -5.23
N ARG A 86 11.01 0.95 -6.10
CA ARG A 86 10.52 -0.39 -5.74
C ARG A 86 11.54 -1.18 -4.93
N HIS A 87 12.82 -1.17 -5.32
CA HIS A 87 13.89 -1.88 -4.62
C HIS A 87 14.02 -1.47 -3.14
N THR A 88 14.04 -0.16 -2.84
CA THR A 88 14.13 0.33 -1.45
C THR A 88 12.90 -0.05 -0.63
N MET A 89 11.72 -0.02 -1.25
CA MET A 89 10.48 -0.46 -0.60
C MET A 89 10.50 -1.96 -0.32
N GLU A 90 10.93 -2.77 -1.27
CA GLU A 90 11.10 -4.22 -1.10
C GLU A 90 12.08 -4.52 0.03
N THR A 91 13.25 -3.87 0.05
CA THR A 91 14.24 -4.01 1.12
C THR A 91 13.65 -3.63 2.48
N ASN A 92 12.96 -2.50 2.60
CA ASN A 92 12.36 -2.08 3.86
C ASN A 92 11.24 -3.02 4.33
N LEU A 93 10.43 -3.54 3.41
CA LEU A 93 9.37 -4.49 3.75
C LEU A 93 9.93 -5.86 4.13
N LEU A 94 10.97 -6.34 3.45
CA LEU A 94 11.68 -7.56 3.80
C LEU A 94 12.40 -7.41 5.14
N LEU A 95 13.04 -6.27 5.39
CA LEU A 95 13.61 -5.95 6.69
C LEU A 95 12.53 -5.93 7.76
N LEU A 96 11.39 -5.24 7.57
CA LEU A 96 10.29 -5.25 8.55
C LEU A 96 9.69 -6.64 8.78
N LYS A 97 9.63 -7.49 7.75
CA LYS A 97 9.19 -8.88 7.85
C LYS A 97 10.19 -9.74 8.64
N ASN A 98 11.49 -9.56 8.40
CA ASN A 98 12.55 -10.31 9.05
C ASN A 98 12.89 -9.77 10.45
N SER A 99 12.66 -8.48 10.69
CA SER A 99 12.78 -7.79 11.97
C SER A 99 11.51 -7.92 12.80
N GLY A 100 10.67 -8.94 12.55
CA GLY A 100 9.69 -9.40 13.52
C GLY A 100 10.40 -9.56 14.86
N VAL A 101 10.20 -8.57 15.74
CA VAL A 101 10.93 -8.41 16.99
C VAL A 101 10.99 -9.76 17.69
N PRO A 102 12.18 -10.35 17.94
CA PRO A 102 12.24 -11.47 18.84
C PRO A 102 11.80 -10.93 20.20
N ASP A 103 10.85 -11.62 20.83
CA ASP A 103 10.47 -11.43 22.22
C ASP A 103 11.72 -11.66 23.09
N VAL A 104 12.56 -10.64 23.23
CA VAL A 104 13.73 -10.63 24.13
C VAL A 104 13.49 -9.56 25.19
N SER A 105 12.37 -9.73 25.86
CA SER A 105 12.11 -9.29 27.23
C SER A 105 11.02 -10.25 27.66
N ASN A 106 11.33 -11.40 28.24
CA ASN A 106 11.57 -11.51 29.68
C ASN A 106 12.17 -12.89 30.04
N LYS A 107 13.49 -13.03 30.15
CA LYS A 107 14.11 -14.07 30.99
C LYS A 107 15.62 -13.85 31.19
N ALA A 108 15.97 -12.79 31.90
CA ALA A 108 17.31 -12.67 32.48
C ALA A 108 17.29 -11.71 33.67
N ARG A 109 16.73 -12.15 34.80
CA ARG A 109 17.06 -11.68 36.16
C ARG A 109 16.26 -12.44 37.22
N ALA A 110 16.60 -13.71 37.42
CA ALA A 110 16.33 -14.42 38.67
C ALA A 110 17.20 -15.68 38.71
N GLN A 111 18.49 -15.50 39.04
CA GLN A 111 19.30 -16.45 39.84
C GLN A 111 20.71 -15.88 39.96
N LYS A 112 20.85 -14.96 40.91
CA LYS A 112 22.03 -14.82 41.75
C LYS A 112 21.50 -14.38 43.11
N SER A 113 21.27 -15.35 43.99
CA SER A 113 21.71 -15.32 45.38
C SER A 113 21.57 -16.71 45.98
#